data_AF-A0A1Q5JZ27-F1
#
_entry.id   AF-A0A1Q5JZ27-F1
#
_cell.length_a   1.000
_cell.length_b   1.000
_cell.length_c   1.000
_cell.angle_alpha   90.00
_cell.angle_beta   90.00
_cell.angle_gamma   90.00
#
_symmetry.space_group_name_H-M   'P 1'
#
loop_
_entity.id
_entity.type
_entity.pdbx_description
1 polymer ?
#
loop_
_entity_poly.entity_id
_entity_poly.type
_entity_poly.pdbx_seq_one_letter_code
_entity_poly.pdbx_strand_id
1 'polypeptide(L)'
;MDFRLVLVLDSDWEVALEAPVSLSHGTVHAEPSVLLKPESQDVAAALVLFRANVLSAVAFESGTLRLVFDTGHQLTCSSDPSFEAWQVTGPAGWRFASLPGGELAVWTDSGASESEPAVVARR
;
A
#
# COMPACT_ATOMS: atom_id res chain seq x y z
N MET A 1 -9.26 3.80 -17.02
CA MET A 1 -8.84 4.91 -16.14
C MET A 1 -8.31 4.24 -14.89
N ASP A 2 -7.11 4.62 -14.48
CA ASP A 2 -6.50 4.16 -13.23
C ASP A 2 -6.87 5.18 -12.14
N PHE A 3 -7.52 4.73 -11.07
CA PHE A 3 -8.03 5.60 -10.02
C PHE A 3 -7.36 5.21 -8.71
N ARG A 4 -6.49 6.09 -8.20
CA ARG A 4 -5.72 5.81 -7.00
C ARG A 4 -5.68 6.99 -6.04
N LEU A 5 -5.83 6.70 -4.76
CA LEU A 5 -5.47 7.61 -3.68
C LEU A 5 -4.03 7.30 -3.25
N VAL A 6 -3.12 8.25 -3.42
CA VAL A 6 -1.71 8.08 -3.06
C VAL A 6 -1.40 8.90 -1.82
N LEU A 7 -0.86 8.24 -0.80
CA LEU A 7 -0.26 8.86 0.38
C LEU A 7 1.26 8.86 0.17
N VAL A 8 1.83 10.05 0.03
CA VAL A 8 3.29 10.23 0.01
C VAL A 8 3.74 10.41 1.46
N LEU A 9 4.61 9.51 1.91
CA LEU A 9 5.18 9.51 3.26
C LEU A 9 6.60 10.08 3.22
N ASP A 10 7.29 10.08 4.35
CA ASP A 10 8.70 10.45 4.39
C ASP A 10 9.59 9.36 3.77
N SER A 11 10.87 9.69 3.59
CA SER A 11 11.91 8.72 3.17
C SER A 11 11.58 7.94 1.89
N ASP A 12 10.93 8.59 0.92
CA ASP A 12 10.55 8.05 -0.39
C ASP A 12 9.57 6.86 -0.34
N TRP A 13 8.78 6.76 0.73
CA TRP A 13 7.68 5.80 0.82
C TRP A 13 6.39 6.35 0.21
N GLU A 14 5.68 5.51 -0.53
CA GLU A 14 4.35 5.80 -1.06
C GLU A 14 3.40 4.66 -0.78
N VAL A 15 2.17 4.99 -0.42
CA VAL A 15 1.05 4.04 -0.32
C VAL A 15 0.00 4.42 -1.35
N ALA A 16 -0.24 3.54 -2.31
CA ALA A 16 -1.31 3.68 -3.27
C ALA A 16 -2.47 2.78 -2.91
N LEU A 17 -3.68 3.35 -2.94
CA LEU A 17 -4.94 2.70 -2.61
C LEU A 17 -5.84 2.78 -3.84
N GLU A 18 -6.24 1.62 -4.36
CA GLU A 18 -6.97 1.49 -5.63
C GLU A 18 -8.38 0.92 -5.41
N ALA A 19 -8.59 0.20 -4.30
CA ALA A 19 -9.90 -0.26 -3.84
C ALA A 19 -10.53 0.70 -2.80
N PRO A 20 -11.82 0.54 -2.46
CA PRO A 20 -12.44 1.28 -1.36
C PRO A 20 -11.71 1.06 -0.03
N VAL A 21 -11.52 2.14 0.72
CA VAL A 21 -10.73 2.15 1.97
C VAL A 21 -11.57 2.68 3.12
N SER A 22 -11.61 1.97 4.24
CA SER A 22 -12.25 2.46 5.45
C SER A 22 -11.30 3.36 6.23
N LEU A 23 -11.75 4.59 6.52
CA LEU A 23 -11.10 5.56 7.41
C LEU A 23 -11.89 5.66 8.71
N SER A 24 -11.27 5.30 9.83
CA SER A 24 -11.86 5.42 11.16
C SER A 24 -11.00 6.29 12.08
N HIS A 25 -11.54 6.63 13.25
CA HIS A 25 -10.82 7.35 14.31
C HIS A 25 -10.99 6.61 15.64
N GLY A 26 -9.89 6.35 16.35
CA GLY A 26 -9.87 5.58 17.58
C GLY A 26 -9.55 4.10 17.34
N THR A 27 -10.37 3.20 17.88
CA THR A 27 -10.14 1.74 17.75
C THR A 27 -10.61 1.20 16.40
N VAL A 28 -10.14 0.01 16.00
CA VAL A 28 -10.51 -0.66 14.73
C VAL A 28 -12.03 -0.90 14.58
N HIS A 29 -12.78 -0.92 15.69
CA HIS A 29 -14.25 -1.02 15.71
C HIS A 29 -14.95 0.30 16.10
N ALA A 30 -14.24 1.43 16.03
CA ALA A 30 -14.83 2.72 16.30
C ALA A 30 -15.76 3.11 15.16
N GLU A 31 -17.06 3.04 15.43
CA GLU A 31 -18.07 3.68 14.62
C GLU A 31 -18.18 5.17 15.03
N PRO A 32 -18.27 6.10 14.07
CA PRO A 32 -18.45 5.87 12.62
C PRO A 32 -17.14 5.78 11.82
N SER A 33 -17.10 4.89 10.83
CA SER A 33 -16.08 4.87 9.77
C SER A 33 -16.57 5.54 8.49
N VAL A 34 -15.66 6.16 7.74
CA VAL A 34 -15.92 6.78 6.43
C VAL A 34 -15.29 5.94 5.34
N LEU A 35 -16.05 5.60 4.31
CA LEU A 35 -15.55 4.86 3.15
C LEU A 35 -15.00 5.83 2.10
N LEU A 36 -13.70 5.77 1.85
CA LEU A 36 -13.01 6.47 0.77
C LEU A 36 -13.12 5.65 -0.52
N LYS A 37 -13.45 6.28 -1.65
CA LYS A 37 -13.60 5.61 -2.95
C LYS A 37 -12.72 6.26 -4.01
N PRO A 38 -11.53 5.72 -4.28
CA PRO A 38 -10.65 6.21 -5.34
C PRO A 38 -11.34 6.28 -6.71
N GLU A 39 -12.11 5.25 -7.08
CA GLU A 39 -12.83 5.13 -8.36
C GLU A 39 -13.77 6.30 -8.69
N SER A 40 -14.43 6.86 -7.66
CA SER A 40 -15.37 7.97 -7.80
C SER A 40 -14.77 9.30 -7.32
N GLN A 41 -13.47 9.30 -6.99
CA GLN A 41 -12.74 10.43 -6.39
C GLN A 41 -13.38 10.95 -5.09
N ASP A 42 -14.17 10.12 -4.40
CA ASP A 42 -14.77 10.43 -3.11
C ASP A 42 -13.76 10.12 -1.99
N VAL A 43 -12.73 10.96 -1.91
CA VAL A 43 -11.57 10.76 -1.02
C VAL A 43 -11.27 11.99 -0.17
N ALA A 44 -12.15 13.00 -0.17
CA ALA A 44 -11.92 14.27 0.53
C ALA A 44 -11.71 14.08 2.04
N ALA A 45 -12.34 13.08 2.65
CA ALA A 45 -12.14 12.75 4.06
C ALA A 45 -10.70 12.31 4.38
N ALA A 46 -9.91 11.87 3.40
CA ALA A 46 -8.50 11.54 3.59
C ALA A 46 -7.63 12.77 3.93
N LEU A 47 -8.12 14.00 3.69
CA LEU A 47 -7.40 15.24 4.03
C LEU A 47 -7.08 15.37 5.53
N VAL A 48 -7.81 14.68 6.40
CA VAL A 48 -7.50 14.64 7.85
C VAL A 48 -6.15 13.99 8.14
N LEU A 49 -5.62 13.19 7.20
CA LEU A 49 -4.32 12.52 7.30
C LEU A 49 -3.17 13.41 6.83
N PHE A 50 -3.46 14.59 6.29
CA PHE A 50 -2.43 15.50 5.81
C PHE A 50 -1.52 15.94 6.97
N ARG A 51 -0.21 15.69 6.83
CA ARG A 51 0.82 15.88 7.87
C ARG A 51 0.69 14.97 9.11
N ALA A 52 -0.20 13.98 9.11
CA ALA A 52 -0.21 12.96 10.14
C ALA A 52 0.95 11.98 9.93
N ASN A 53 1.55 11.50 11.00
CA ASN A 53 2.62 10.50 10.93
C ASN A 53 2.02 9.09 10.99
N VAL A 54 2.52 8.19 10.15
CA VAL A 54 2.19 6.76 10.25
C VAL A 54 2.96 6.17 11.43
N LEU A 55 2.25 5.68 12.43
CA LEU A 55 2.83 4.97 13.59
C LEU A 55 3.02 3.48 13.32
N SER A 56 2.17 2.88 12.49
CA SER A 56 2.23 1.46 12.14
C SER A 56 1.64 1.22 10.77
N ALA A 57 2.29 0.36 10.00
CA ALA A 57 1.77 -0.21 8.76
C ALA A 57 1.86 -1.72 8.85
N VAL A 58 0.73 -2.42 8.69
CA VAL A 58 0.66 -3.88 8.73
C VAL A 58 0.01 -4.38 7.47
N ALA A 59 0.78 -5.10 6.65
CA ALA A 59 0.27 -5.88 5.53
C ALA A 59 0.03 -7.32 6.01
N PHE A 60 -1.21 -7.78 5.92
CA PHE A 60 -1.60 -9.12 6.31
C PHE A 60 -1.50 -10.09 5.13
N GLU A 61 -1.24 -11.37 5.40
CA GLU A 61 -1.25 -12.44 4.39
C GLU A 61 -2.59 -12.55 3.63
N SER A 62 -3.68 -12.02 4.20
CA SER A 62 -4.98 -11.93 3.51
C SER A 62 -5.01 -10.91 2.36
N GLY A 63 -3.95 -10.12 2.16
CA GLY A 63 -3.96 -8.97 1.25
C GLY A 63 -4.62 -7.72 1.86
N THR A 64 -4.87 -7.72 3.18
CA THR A 64 -5.35 -6.51 3.87
C THR A 64 -4.18 -5.61 4.27
N LEU A 65 -4.31 -4.30 4.06
CA LEU A 65 -3.40 -3.29 4.61
C LEU A 65 -4.10 -2.53 5.73
N ARG A 66 -3.39 -2.33 6.84
CA ARG A 66 -3.79 -1.42 7.92
C ARG A 66 -2.71 -0.40 8.21
N LEU A 67 -3.08 0.87 8.17
CA LEU A 67 -2.25 1.99 8.62
C LEU A 67 -2.86 2.63 9.87
N VAL A 68 -2.01 2.97 10.84
CA VAL A 68 -2.39 3.69 12.05
C VAL A 68 -1.60 4.99 12.11
N PHE A 69 -2.28 6.10 12.37
CA PHE A 69 -1.70 7.43 12.41
C PHE A 69 -1.62 7.98 13.83
N ASP A 70 -0.70 8.90 14.07
CA ASP A 70 -0.48 9.58 15.36
C ASP A 70 -1.66 10.44 15.83
N THR A 71 -2.51 10.84 14.91
CA THR A 71 -3.78 11.54 15.14
C THR A 71 -4.89 10.63 15.67
N GLY A 72 -4.64 9.32 15.78
CA GLY A 72 -5.63 8.31 16.15
C GLY A 72 -6.49 7.84 14.98
N HIS A 73 -6.24 8.33 13.76
CA HIS A 73 -6.90 7.82 12.56
C HIS A 73 -6.33 6.47 12.13
N GLN A 74 -7.16 5.66 11.47
CA GLN A 74 -6.76 4.37 10.93
C GLN A 74 -7.32 4.21 9.51
N LEU A 75 -6.50 3.67 8.60
CA LEU A 75 -6.95 3.22 7.29
C LEU A 75 -6.90 1.70 7.22
N THR A 76 -7.96 1.10 6.68
CA THR A 76 -8.01 -0.33 6.37
C THR A 76 -8.47 -0.52 4.92
N CYS A 77 -7.62 -1.18 4.13
CA CYS A 77 -7.92 -1.57 2.75
C CYS A 77 -7.88 -3.09 2.67
N SER A 78 -9.01 -3.72 2.38
CA SER A 78 -9.08 -5.15 2.09
C SER A 78 -8.58 -5.45 0.68
N SER A 79 -8.29 -6.72 0.40
CA SER A 79 -8.04 -7.17 -0.97
C SER A 79 -9.28 -7.04 -1.84
N ASP A 80 -9.09 -6.88 -3.16
CA ASP A 80 -10.15 -6.88 -4.16
C ASP A 80 -10.10 -8.20 -4.95
N PRO A 81 -11.23 -8.81 -5.35
CA PRO A 81 -11.23 -10.06 -6.12
C PRO A 81 -10.66 -9.94 -7.54
N SER A 82 -10.62 -8.74 -8.11
CA SER A 82 -10.36 -8.54 -9.55
C SER A 82 -9.04 -7.83 -9.83
N PHE A 83 -8.51 -7.06 -8.89
CA PHE A 83 -7.28 -6.28 -9.09
C PHE A 83 -6.49 -6.11 -7.79
N GLU A 84 -5.29 -5.52 -7.91
CA GLU A 84 -4.44 -5.21 -6.76
C GLU A 84 -5.04 -4.04 -5.96
N ALA A 85 -5.53 -4.31 -4.75
CA ALA A 85 -6.28 -3.30 -3.99
C ALA A 85 -5.42 -2.14 -3.48
N TRP A 86 -4.14 -2.40 -3.25
CA TRP A 86 -3.18 -1.42 -2.77
C TRP A 86 -1.75 -1.86 -3.09
N GLN A 87 -0.86 -0.86 -3.14
CA GLN A 87 0.58 -1.05 -3.24
C GLN A 87 1.31 -0.14 -2.24
N VAL A 88 2.39 -0.63 -1.64
CA VAL A 88 3.34 0.18 -0.88
C VAL A 88 4.68 0.09 -1.59
N THR A 89 5.25 1.22 -1.98
CA THR A 89 6.60 1.31 -2.54
C THR A 89 7.49 2.10 -1.61
N GLY A 90 8.76 1.72 -1.55
CA GLY A 90 9.74 2.36 -0.70
C GLY A 90 11.13 2.43 -1.34
N PRO A 91 12.10 2.98 -0.61
CA PRO A 91 13.48 3.09 -1.06
C PRO A 91 14.07 1.70 -1.36
N ALA A 92 15.19 1.66 -2.09
CA ALA A 92 15.89 0.41 -2.47
C ALA A 92 15.00 -0.63 -3.17
N GLY A 93 13.98 -0.17 -3.92
CA GLY A 93 13.09 -1.03 -4.69
C GLY A 93 12.16 -1.91 -3.85
N TRP A 94 11.94 -1.57 -2.57
CA TRP A 94 10.92 -2.24 -1.77
C TRP A 94 9.54 -2.03 -2.41
N ARG A 95 8.80 -3.13 -2.56
CA ARG A 95 7.41 -3.12 -2.98
C ARG A 95 6.62 -4.17 -2.22
N PHE A 96 5.40 -3.82 -1.84
CA PHE A 96 4.40 -4.70 -1.27
C PHE A 96 3.09 -4.48 -2.02
N ALA A 97 2.32 -5.52 -2.27
CA ALA A 97 1.01 -5.40 -2.91
C ALA A 97 0.03 -6.45 -2.41
N SER A 98 -1.25 -6.09 -2.37
CA SER A 98 -2.33 -7.10 -2.33
C SER A 98 -2.54 -7.65 -3.73
N LEU A 99 -2.45 -8.96 -3.89
CA LEU A 99 -2.81 -9.57 -5.17
C LEU A 99 -4.34 -9.62 -5.34
N PRO A 100 -4.83 -9.80 -6.59
CA PRO A 100 -6.25 -10.05 -6.84
C PRO A 100 -6.71 -11.33 -6.11
N GLY A 101 -7.84 -11.24 -5.41
CA GLY A 101 -8.40 -12.36 -4.64
C GLY A 101 -7.81 -12.53 -3.24
N GLY A 102 -6.81 -11.74 -2.85
CA GLY A 102 -6.11 -11.83 -1.56
C GLY A 102 -4.60 -11.99 -1.73
N GLU A 103 -3.94 -12.48 -0.69
CA GLU A 103 -2.49 -12.71 -0.64
C GLU A 103 -1.64 -11.43 -0.60
N LEU A 104 -0.44 -11.56 -0.05
CA LEU A 104 0.56 -10.50 0.04
C LEU A 104 1.76 -10.87 -0.84
N ALA A 105 2.08 -10.00 -1.79
CA ALA A 105 3.32 -10.09 -2.54
C ALA A 105 4.34 -9.07 -2.03
N VAL A 106 5.62 -9.48 -2.00
CA VAL A 106 6.73 -8.68 -1.49
C VAL A 106 7.90 -8.77 -2.46
N TRP A 107 8.46 -7.62 -2.80
CA TRP A 107 9.65 -7.50 -3.63
C TRP A 107 10.66 -6.55 -2.98
N THR A 108 11.92 -6.80 -3.26
CA THR A 108 13.04 -5.92 -2.96
C THR A 108 13.92 -5.88 -4.19
N ASP A 109 14.65 -4.78 -4.41
CA ASP A 109 15.75 -4.84 -5.36
C ASP A 109 16.78 -5.82 -4.81
N SER A 110 16.78 -7.02 -5.36
CA SER A 110 17.84 -7.98 -5.13
C SER A 110 18.95 -7.48 -6.02
N GLY A 111 20.04 -6.97 -5.45
CA GLY A 111 21.21 -6.53 -6.23
C GLY A 111 21.85 -7.67 -7.03
N ALA A 112 21.14 -8.17 -8.04
CA ALA A 112 21.60 -9.15 -9.00
C ALA A 112 22.42 -8.37 -10.02
N SER A 113 23.66 -8.14 -9.62
CA SER A 113 24.82 -7.99 -10.48
C SER A 113 24.60 -8.63 -11.85
N GLU A 114 24.73 -7.81 -12.89
CA GLU A 114 25.13 -8.24 -14.23
C GLU A 114 26.35 -9.16 -14.12
N SER A 115 26.13 -10.47 -14.17
CA SER A 115 27.19 -11.42 -14.51
C SER A 115 26.95 -11.89 -15.93
N GLU A 116 27.59 -11.20 -16.87
CA GLU A 116 27.73 -11.56 -18.27
C GLU A 116 28.30 -13.00 -18.37
N PRO A 117 27.71 -13.92 -19.16
CA PRO A 117 28.24 -15.28 -19.25
C PRO A 117 29.56 -15.28 -20.03
N ALA A 118 30.64 -15.69 -19.35
CA ALA A 118 31.93 -15.93 -19.98
C ALA A 118 31.79 -16.99 -21.10
N VAL A 119 31.97 -16.56 -22.35
CA VAL A 119 32.12 -17.45 -23.50
C VAL A 119 33.40 -18.26 -23.33
N VAL A 120 33.27 -19.53 -22.95
CA VAL A 120 34.38 -20.50 -22.97
C VAL A 120 34.52 -21.02 -24.40
N ALA A 121 35.44 -20.43 -25.17
CA ALA A 121 35.92 -21.00 -26.42
C ALA A 121 36.78 -22.23 -26.11
N ARG A 122 36.27 -23.43 -26.42
CA ARG A 122 37.06 -24.66 -26.43
C ARG A 122 38.01 -24.62 -27.63
N ARG A 123 39.31 -24.78 -27.39
CA ARG A 123 40.30 -25.21 -28.38
C ARG A 123 40.74 -26.63 -28.04
#